data_AF-A0A925QCY6-F1
#
_entry.id   AF-A0A925QCY6-F1
#
_cell.length_a   1.000
_cell.length_b   1.000
_cell.length_c   1.000
_cell.angle_alpha   90.00
_cell.angle_beta   90.00
_cell.angle_gamma   90.00
#
_symmetry.space_group_name_H-M   'P 1'
#
loop_
_entity.id
_entity.type
_entity.pdbx_description
1 polymer ?
#
loop_
_entity_poly.entity_id
_entity_poly.type
_entity_poly.pdbx_seq_one_letter_code
_entity_poly.pdbx_strand_id
1 'polypeptide(L)'
;MAAHGSPILEMLFDELSFPTSLAIGEDGTFYVAESGLSFHGPSPGGRVWRLESNPLRTLLVDNLRAPVNGLTLHHDRLYVSEGGHPARISHFDLDGRSQKVILENLPGPGNYHTNMVTFDADGKLYFSQGAMTNSGIIGLDSYELGWLRRLPHNHDLPGYDITLNGVNVETPDPLSPQDDARTETGAFVPFGERTDREQRIAAQLPCTAAVMRCNVDGSELELVAWGLRSAYGLGFLPDGRLLAIDQGADDRGSRPVGNAPDMLFEVRKGAWYGWPDFIGDVPITDLRYQPERGAAPTFLLANHNQLPPPERPRLCFPPHTAAAKFAVAPESAARWAGHLFVALFGDEVPMTAPSGPRVGRSVVRVDPSDWSLHPFVPEGLLRPIDVRFNSLGNELYILDFGHFEMLDNGAVNAKANSGKLWRYRSPA
;
A
#
# COMPACT_ATOMS: atom_id res chain seq x y z
N MET A 1 5.31 -16.99 35.33
CA MET A 1 5.53 -17.39 33.92
C MET A 1 4.44 -18.37 33.54
N ALA A 2 3.32 -17.88 33.01
CA ALA A 2 2.31 -18.75 32.42
C ALA A 2 2.80 -19.10 31.01
N ALA A 3 2.90 -20.39 30.70
CA ALA A 3 3.16 -20.85 29.35
C ALA A 3 1.94 -20.52 28.50
N HIS A 4 1.96 -19.39 27.79
CA HIS A 4 0.99 -19.11 26.75
C HIS A 4 1.27 -20.08 25.61
N GLY A 5 0.34 -21.00 25.36
CA GLY A 5 0.42 -21.90 24.21
C GLY A 5 0.60 -21.10 22.92
N SER A 6 1.36 -21.65 21.97
CA SER A 6 1.56 -21.02 20.66
C SER A 6 0.21 -20.71 20.01
N PRO A 7 0.07 -19.55 19.32
CA PRO A 7 -1.15 -19.24 18.60
C PRO A 7 -1.49 -20.36 17.62
N ILE A 8 -2.74 -20.80 17.61
CA ILE A 8 -3.18 -21.87 16.70
C ILE A 8 -3.72 -21.20 15.44
N LEU A 9 -2.95 -21.29 14.35
CA LEU A 9 -3.40 -20.91 13.01
C LEU A 9 -4.05 -22.12 12.35
N GLU A 10 -5.35 -22.02 12.09
CA GLU A 10 -6.13 -23.03 11.38
C GLU A 10 -6.23 -22.65 9.91
N MET A 11 -5.70 -23.47 9.00
CA MET A 11 -5.80 -23.23 7.56
C MET A 11 -7.24 -23.49 7.11
N LEU A 12 -7.87 -22.49 6.48
CA LEU A 12 -9.21 -22.62 5.90
C LEU A 12 -9.16 -22.85 4.40
N PHE A 13 -8.31 -22.08 3.70
CA PHE A 13 -8.12 -22.20 2.26
C PHE A 13 -6.65 -22.08 1.92
N ASP A 14 -6.24 -22.80 0.88
CA ASP A 14 -4.92 -22.72 0.26
C ASP A 14 -5.05 -22.62 -1.27
N GLU A 15 -3.91 -22.71 -1.94
CA GLU A 15 -3.81 -22.58 -3.40
C GLU A 15 -4.38 -21.28 -3.94
N LEU A 16 -4.26 -20.19 -3.17
CA LEU A 16 -4.54 -18.83 -3.63
C LEU A 16 -3.31 -18.26 -4.33
N SER A 17 -3.50 -17.62 -5.47
CA SER A 17 -2.44 -17.00 -6.27
C SER A 17 -2.28 -15.53 -5.91
N PHE A 18 -1.27 -15.22 -5.09
CA PHE A 18 -0.92 -13.84 -4.71
C PHE A 18 -2.14 -13.03 -4.24
N PRO A 19 -2.92 -13.55 -3.25
CA PRO A 19 -4.12 -12.88 -2.78
C PRO A 19 -3.73 -11.60 -2.05
N THR A 20 -4.43 -10.50 -2.29
CA THR A 20 -4.09 -9.19 -1.72
C THR A 20 -5.11 -8.70 -0.71
N SER A 21 -6.38 -9.11 -0.85
CA SER A 21 -7.48 -8.54 -0.07
C SER A 21 -8.52 -9.57 0.30
N LEU A 22 -9.05 -9.47 1.51
CA LEU A 22 -10.12 -10.29 2.04
C LEU A 22 -11.33 -9.41 2.38
N ALA A 23 -12.51 -9.84 1.93
CA ALA A 23 -13.79 -9.34 2.41
C ALA A 23 -14.64 -10.51 2.91
N ILE A 24 -15.48 -10.26 3.92
CA ILE A 24 -16.33 -11.27 4.56
C ILE A 24 -17.76 -10.74 4.57
N GLY A 25 -18.68 -11.51 3.98
CA GLY A 25 -20.12 -11.24 4.01
C GLY A 25 -20.71 -11.37 5.40
N GLU A 26 -21.87 -10.75 5.62
CA GLU A 26 -22.61 -10.89 6.88
C GLU A 26 -22.99 -12.35 7.17
N ASP A 27 -23.22 -13.13 6.11
CA ASP A 27 -23.49 -14.57 6.12
C ASP A 27 -22.25 -15.44 6.36
N GLY A 28 -21.07 -14.84 6.49
CA GLY A 28 -19.79 -15.53 6.65
C GLY A 28 -19.13 -15.95 5.33
N THR A 29 -19.68 -15.58 4.18
CA THR A 29 -19.08 -15.88 2.87
C THR A 29 -17.76 -15.12 2.70
N PHE A 30 -16.69 -15.81 2.30
CA PHE A 30 -15.40 -15.18 2.02
C PHE A 30 -15.27 -14.77 0.55
N TYR A 31 -14.75 -13.56 0.34
CA TYR A 31 -14.35 -13.06 -0.96
C TYR A 31 -12.87 -12.70 -0.94
N VAL A 32 -12.11 -13.18 -1.92
CA VAL A 32 -10.67 -12.92 -2.03
C VAL A 32 -10.34 -12.30 -3.37
N ALA A 33 -9.59 -11.21 -3.35
CA ALA A 33 -8.97 -10.65 -4.54
C ALA A 33 -7.54 -11.17 -4.70
N GLU A 34 -7.18 -11.53 -5.93
CA GLU A 34 -5.84 -11.91 -6.35
C GLU A 34 -5.23 -10.79 -7.19
N SER A 35 -3.95 -10.48 -6.96
CA SER A 35 -3.28 -9.31 -7.55
C SER A 35 -3.34 -9.29 -9.07
N GLY A 36 -3.30 -10.44 -9.73
CA GLY A 36 -3.16 -10.54 -11.18
C GLY A 36 -1.75 -10.26 -11.71
N LEU A 37 -0.78 -10.09 -10.80
CA LEU A 37 0.63 -10.01 -11.16
C LEU A 37 1.12 -11.40 -11.60
N SER A 38 1.72 -11.46 -12.79
CA SER A 38 2.16 -12.71 -13.41
C SER A 38 3.58 -13.09 -12.96
N PHE A 39 3.82 -13.16 -11.65
CA PHE A 39 5.08 -13.70 -11.14
C PHE A 39 5.11 -15.21 -11.42
N HIS A 40 5.96 -15.65 -12.35
CA HIS A 40 6.24 -17.06 -12.69
C HIS A 40 5.06 -18.04 -12.47
N GLY A 41 3.98 -17.92 -13.26
CA GLY A 41 2.91 -18.93 -13.24
C GLY A 41 1.51 -18.47 -13.66
N PRO A 42 0.85 -17.56 -12.92
CA PRO A 42 -0.56 -17.27 -13.13
C PRO A 42 -0.75 -16.40 -14.37
N SER A 43 -1.89 -16.58 -15.04
CA SER A 43 -2.30 -15.69 -16.13
C SER A 43 -2.42 -14.25 -15.62
N PRO A 44 -1.94 -13.25 -16.38
CA PRO A 44 -2.05 -11.86 -15.97
C PRO A 44 -3.52 -11.43 -15.88
N GLY A 45 -3.80 -10.48 -15.01
CA GLY A 45 -5.15 -9.96 -14.77
C GLY A 45 -5.68 -10.39 -13.40
N GLY A 46 -6.12 -9.41 -12.62
CA GLY A 46 -6.63 -9.64 -11.28
C GLY A 46 -7.94 -10.41 -11.31
N ARG A 47 -8.22 -11.11 -10.22
CA ARG A 47 -9.41 -11.95 -10.07
C ARG A 47 -10.06 -11.74 -8.72
N VAL A 48 -11.37 -11.93 -8.65
CA VAL A 48 -12.12 -12.01 -7.40
C VAL A 48 -12.82 -13.35 -7.34
N TRP A 49 -12.59 -14.06 -6.25
CA TRP A 49 -13.15 -15.37 -5.96
C TRP A 49 -14.13 -15.27 -4.80
N ARG A 50 -15.25 -15.99 -4.89
CA ARG A 50 -16.04 -16.41 -3.73
C ARG A 50 -15.54 -17.78 -3.28
N LEU A 51 -15.26 -17.94 -2.01
CA LEU A 51 -14.78 -19.21 -1.46
C LEU A 51 -15.93 -19.95 -0.78
N GLU A 52 -16.23 -21.18 -1.21
CA GLU A 52 -17.31 -21.98 -0.64
C GLU A 52 -16.78 -23.00 0.39
N SER A 53 -15.80 -23.80 0.00
CA SER A 53 -15.11 -24.78 0.87
C SER A 53 -13.76 -25.10 0.26
N ASN A 54 -12.76 -25.57 1.01
CA ASN A 54 -11.49 -25.91 0.38
C ASN A 54 -11.62 -27.24 -0.41
N PRO A 55 -11.36 -27.30 -1.75
CA PRO A 55 -10.84 -26.26 -2.65
C PRO A 55 -11.89 -25.58 -3.55
N LEU A 56 -13.18 -25.85 -3.35
CA LEU A 56 -14.28 -25.25 -4.08
C LEU A 56 -14.35 -23.71 -3.92
N ARG A 57 -14.21 -23.04 -5.06
CA ARG A 57 -14.34 -21.58 -5.21
C ARG A 57 -15.02 -21.24 -6.53
N THR A 58 -15.78 -20.15 -6.54
CA THR A 58 -16.42 -19.59 -7.74
C THR A 58 -15.68 -18.33 -8.18
N LEU A 59 -15.24 -18.29 -9.44
CA LEU A 59 -14.71 -17.07 -10.05
C LEU A 59 -15.86 -16.10 -10.29
N LEU A 60 -15.81 -14.94 -9.65
CA LEU A 60 -16.83 -13.89 -9.84
C LEU A 60 -16.40 -12.91 -10.92
N VAL A 61 -15.13 -12.50 -10.88
CA VAL A 61 -14.60 -11.44 -11.74
C VAL A 61 -13.18 -11.82 -12.16
N ASP A 62 -12.86 -11.59 -13.42
CA ASP A 62 -11.52 -11.79 -13.98
C ASP A 62 -11.07 -10.59 -14.81
N ASN A 63 -9.85 -10.66 -15.36
CA ASN A 63 -9.28 -9.64 -16.24
C ASN A 63 -9.27 -8.22 -15.64
N LEU A 64 -9.19 -8.11 -14.31
CA LEU A 64 -9.05 -6.83 -13.61
C LEU A 64 -7.66 -6.24 -13.88
N ARG A 65 -7.55 -4.92 -13.91
CA ARG A 65 -6.26 -4.27 -14.20
C ARG A 65 -5.31 -4.44 -13.02
N ALA A 66 -4.31 -5.30 -13.22
CA ALA A 66 -3.33 -5.64 -12.20
C ALA A 66 -2.34 -4.48 -11.92
N PRO A 67 -1.88 -4.31 -10.67
CA PRO A 67 -2.25 -5.12 -9.51
C PRO A 67 -3.61 -4.74 -8.92
N VAL A 68 -4.41 -5.75 -8.54
CA VAL A 68 -5.58 -5.53 -7.67
C VAL A 68 -5.10 -5.47 -6.22
N ASN A 69 -5.20 -4.31 -5.60
CA ASN A 69 -4.70 -4.08 -4.24
C ASN A 69 -5.80 -3.89 -3.19
N GLY A 70 -7.06 -3.72 -3.61
CA GLY A 70 -8.17 -3.49 -2.68
C GLY A 70 -9.40 -4.31 -3.03
N LEU A 71 -10.05 -4.84 -1.99
CA LEU A 71 -11.37 -5.45 -2.04
C LEU A 71 -12.14 -5.05 -0.78
N THR A 72 -13.27 -4.39 -0.95
CA THR A 72 -14.15 -3.98 0.15
C THR A 72 -15.58 -4.37 -0.16
N LEU A 73 -16.23 -5.09 0.75
CA LEU A 73 -17.66 -5.35 0.67
C LEU A 73 -18.42 -4.20 1.34
N HIS A 74 -19.36 -3.60 0.62
CA HIS A 74 -20.20 -2.52 1.14
C HIS A 74 -21.58 -2.55 0.43
N HIS A 75 -22.66 -2.66 1.20
CA HIS A 75 -24.04 -2.77 0.70
C HIS A 75 -24.19 -3.81 -0.44
N ASP A 76 -23.81 -5.06 -0.17
CA ASP A 76 -23.88 -6.19 -1.11
C ASP A 76 -23.13 -5.98 -2.43
N ARG A 77 -22.08 -5.14 -2.41
CA ARG A 77 -21.21 -4.90 -3.57
C ARG A 77 -19.75 -5.00 -3.20
N LEU A 78 -18.99 -5.61 -4.10
CA LEU A 78 -17.54 -5.74 -4.01
C LEU A 78 -16.89 -4.57 -4.75
N TYR A 79 -16.32 -3.63 -3.99
CA TYR A 79 -15.52 -2.54 -4.52
C TYR A 79 -14.08 -3.00 -4.68
N VAL A 80 -13.51 -2.78 -5.86
CA VAL A 80 -12.20 -3.28 -6.26
C VAL A 80 -11.32 -2.13 -6.71
N SER A 81 -10.11 -2.07 -6.17
CA SER A 81 -9.08 -1.12 -6.58
C SER A 81 -8.14 -1.78 -7.58
N GLU A 82 -8.20 -1.33 -8.82
CA GLU A 82 -7.43 -1.86 -9.95
C GLU A 82 -6.28 -0.91 -10.27
N GLY A 83 -5.08 -1.26 -9.83
CA GLY A 83 -3.88 -0.40 -9.88
C GLY A 83 -3.13 -0.36 -11.21
N GLY A 84 -3.65 -1.02 -12.25
CA GLY A 84 -3.02 -1.05 -13.57
C GLY A 84 -3.05 0.28 -14.33
N HIS A 85 -2.95 0.24 -15.66
CA HIS A 85 -3.01 1.45 -16.50
C HIS A 85 -4.18 1.43 -17.49
N PRO A 86 -5.03 2.47 -17.51
CA PRO A 86 -5.20 3.44 -16.42
C PRO A 86 -5.65 2.74 -15.13
N ALA A 87 -5.33 3.31 -13.97
CA ALA A 87 -5.84 2.78 -12.72
C ALA A 87 -7.32 3.17 -12.57
N ARG A 88 -8.10 2.34 -11.87
CA ARG A 88 -9.53 2.58 -11.68
C ARG A 88 -10.07 1.96 -10.40
N ILE A 89 -11.25 2.41 -10.00
CA ILE A 89 -12.05 1.79 -8.95
C ILE A 89 -13.37 1.35 -9.58
N SER A 90 -13.70 0.07 -9.44
CA SER A 90 -14.94 -0.52 -9.91
C SER A 90 -15.72 -1.10 -8.74
N HIS A 91 -17.03 -1.31 -8.90
CA HIS A 91 -17.76 -2.26 -8.06
C HIS A 91 -18.47 -3.32 -8.89
N PHE A 92 -18.71 -4.46 -8.23
CA PHE A 92 -19.41 -5.60 -8.77
C PHE A 92 -20.48 -6.09 -7.80
N ASP A 93 -21.58 -6.61 -8.32
CA ASP A 93 -22.55 -7.35 -7.51
C ASP A 93 -21.95 -8.72 -7.08
N LEU A 94 -22.52 -9.36 -6.06
CA LEU A 94 -21.96 -10.59 -5.46
C LEU A 94 -21.97 -11.81 -6.37
N ASP A 95 -22.69 -11.76 -7.49
CA ASP A 95 -22.66 -12.79 -8.53
C ASP A 95 -21.66 -12.49 -9.66
N GLY A 96 -20.98 -11.34 -9.60
CA GLY A 96 -19.98 -10.89 -10.57
C GLY A 96 -20.55 -10.43 -11.92
N ARG A 97 -21.86 -10.39 -12.11
CA ARG A 97 -22.47 -10.17 -13.44
C ARG A 97 -22.64 -8.70 -13.81
N SER A 98 -22.73 -7.82 -12.82
CA SER A 98 -22.87 -6.38 -13.01
C SER A 98 -21.57 -5.71 -12.61
N GLN A 99 -21.07 -4.81 -13.47
CA GLN A 99 -19.92 -3.97 -13.19
C GLN A 99 -20.31 -2.50 -13.35
N LYS A 100 -19.87 -1.66 -12.41
CA LYS A 100 -19.83 -0.22 -12.59
C LYS A 100 -18.43 0.30 -12.30
N VAL A 101 -17.86 1.03 -13.25
CA VAL A 101 -16.64 1.81 -13.01
C VAL A 101 -17.04 3.08 -12.25
N ILE A 102 -16.45 3.30 -11.07
CA ILE A 102 -16.72 4.46 -10.21
C ILE A 102 -15.76 5.60 -10.56
N LEU A 103 -14.46 5.30 -10.63
CA LEU A 103 -13.43 6.24 -11.02
C LEU A 103 -12.56 5.57 -12.08
N GLU A 104 -12.19 6.31 -13.11
CA GLU A 104 -11.38 5.87 -14.25
C GLU A 104 -10.27 6.89 -14.49
N ASN A 105 -9.19 6.48 -15.16
CA ASN A 105 -8.02 7.33 -15.42
C ASN A 105 -7.34 7.84 -14.13
N LEU A 106 -7.34 7.04 -13.07
CA LEU A 106 -6.52 7.33 -11.89
C LEU A 106 -5.04 7.16 -12.24
N PRO A 107 -4.14 7.90 -11.55
CA PRO A 107 -2.71 7.82 -11.81
C PRO A 107 -2.18 6.39 -11.62
N GLY A 108 -1.39 5.91 -12.58
CA GLY A 108 -0.83 4.56 -12.58
C GLY A 108 -0.46 4.13 -14.01
N PRO A 109 0.50 3.21 -14.22
CA PRO A 109 1.20 2.47 -13.19
C PRO A 109 2.40 3.28 -12.65
N GLY A 110 2.88 2.90 -11.48
CA GLY A 110 4.05 3.44 -10.79
C GLY A 110 4.60 2.43 -9.79
N ASN A 111 5.51 2.85 -8.91
CA ASN A 111 5.96 2.02 -7.79
C ASN A 111 4.82 1.64 -6.85
N TYR A 112 3.88 2.57 -6.64
CA TYR A 112 2.72 2.40 -5.78
C TYR A 112 1.45 2.73 -6.55
N HIS A 113 0.33 2.19 -6.10
CA HIS A 113 -0.88 2.06 -6.90
C HIS A 113 -2.10 2.64 -6.19
N THR A 114 -3.26 2.58 -6.84
CA THR A 114 -4.55 2.75 -6.17
C THR A 114 -4.76 1.60 -5.17
N ASN A 115 -4.94 1.92 -3.89
CA ASN A 115 -5.03 0.94 -2.80
C ASN A 115 -6.47 0.87 -2.25
N MET A 116 -6.63 0.43 -1.00
CA MET A 116 -7.93 0.14 -0.37
C MET A 116 -8.96 1.26 -0.50
N VAL A 117 -10.21 0.84 -0.72
CA VAL A 117 -11.40 1.69 -0.55
C VAL A 117 -12.00 1.47 0.83
N THR A 118 -12.46 2.55 1.47
CA THR A 118 -13.29 2.50 2.68
C THR A 118 -14.43 3.52 2.58
N PHE A 119 -15.38 3.47 3.49
CA PHE A 119 -16.58 4.33 3.46
C PHE A 119 -16.75 5.02 4.80
N ASP A 120 -17.13 6.30 4.77
CA ASP A 120 -17.55 7.00 5.98
C ASP A 120 -19.00 6.65 6.35
N ALA A 121 -19.47 7.19 7.48
CA ALA A 121 -20.84 6.96 7.97
C ALA A 121 -21.93 7.52 7.03
N ASP A 122 -21.59 8.50 6.18
CA ASP A 122 -22.50 9.09 5.19
C ASP A 122 -22.48 8.31 3.86
N GLY A 123 -21.62 7.29 3.74
CA GLY A 123 -21.46 6.47 2.56
C GLY A 123 -20.58 7.08 1.47
N LYS A 124 -19.82 8.16 1.74
CA LYS A 124 -18.78 8.63 0.80
C LYS A 124 -17.65 7.61 0.73
N LEU A 125 -17.15 7.41 -0.48
CA LEU A 125 -16.06 6.51 -0.79
C LEU A 125 -14.73 7.23 -0.58
N TYR A 126 -13.85 6.68 0.24
CA TYR A 126 -12.47 7.12 0.46
C TYR A 126 -11.50 6.10 -0.11
N PHE A 127 -10.43 6.57 -0.74
CA PHE A 127 -9.38 5.71 -1.27
C PHE A 127 -8.04 6.42 -1.22
N SER A 128 -6.97 5.64 -1.24
CA SER A 128 -5.61 6.14 -1.36
C SER A 128 -5.02 5.85 -2.74
N GLN A 129 -4.24 6.82 -3.22
CA GLN A 129 -3.43 6.72 -4.42
C GLN A 129 -1.97 6.84 -4.02
N GLY A 130 -1.20 5.78 -4.21
CA GLY A 130 0.23 5.78 -3.96
C GLY A 130 1.01 6.70 -4.90
N ALA A 131 2.25 7.02 -4.51
CA ALA A 131 3.23 7.71 -5.33
C ALA A 131 3.63 6.88 -6.56
N MET A 132 4.05 7.55 -7.62
CA MET A 132 4.72 6.87 -8.74
C MET A 132 6.14 6.47 -8.37
N THR A 133 6.81 7.24 -7.51
CA THR A 133 8.23 7.06 -7.24
C THR A 133 8.52 6.72 -5.79
N ASN A 134 9.74 6.26 -5.50
CA ASN A 134 10.19 6.03 -4.12
C ASN A 134 10.17 7.33 -3.29
N SER A 135 10.64 8.44 -3.88
CA SER A 135 10.92 9.69 -3.15
C SER A 135 10.84 10.96 -4.02
N GLY A 136 9.92 11.03 -4.97
CA GLY A 136 9.60 12.25 -5.74
C GLY A 136 10.38 12.45 -7.04
N ILE A 137 11.35 11.58 -7.35
CA ILE A 137 12.14 11.57 -8.59
C ILE A 137 12.07 10.16 -9.19
N ILE A 138 11.83 10.07 -10.51
CA ILE A 138 11.86 8.77 -11.21
C ILE A 138 13.32 8.30 -11.28
N GLY A 139 13.58 7.10 -10.75
CA GLY A 139 14.90 6.49 -10.71
C GLY A 139 14.96 5.12 -11.41
N LEU A 140 16.13 4.47 -11.32
CA LEU A 140 16.36 3.13 -11.89
C LEU A 140 15.40 2.06 -11.36
N ASP A 141 14.94 2.24 -10.14
CA ASP A 141 13.99 1.34 -9.52
C ASP A 141 12.66 1.26 -10.28
N SER A 142 12.30 2.33 -11.01
CA SER A 142 11.13 2.36 -11.88
C SER A 142 11.30 1.46 -13.11
N TYR A 143 12.54 1.30 -13.58
CA TYR A 143 12.91 0.36 -14.65
C TYR A 143 12.96 -1.07 -14.14
N GLU A 144 13.57 -1.29 -12.96
CA GLU A 144 13.68 -2.59 -12.30
C GLU A 144 12.31 -3.18 -11.97
N LEU A 145 11.38 -2.34 -11.49
CA LEU A 145 9.98 -2.71 -11.27
C LEU A 145 9.15 -2.76 -12.57
N GLY A 146 9.79 -2.52 -13.70
CA GLY A 146 9.25 -2.79 -15.02
C GLY A 146 8.18 -1.83 -15.49
N TRP A 147 8.06 -0.61 -14.96
CA TRP A 147 7.04 0.35 -15.42
C TRP A 147 7.61 1.59 -16.10
N LEU A 148 8.92 1.84 -16.05
CA LEU A 148 9.55 2.92 -16.80
C LEU A 148 9.26 2.80 -18.32
N ARG A 149 8.89 3.92 -18.96
CA ARG A 149 8.44 4.03 -20.38
C ARG A 149 7.22 3.19 -20.78
N ARG A 150 6.53 2.48 -19.86
CA ARG A 150 5.23 1.87 -20.18
C ARG A 150 4.16 2.97 -20.25
N LEU A 151 4.01 3.58 -21.44
CA LEU A 151 2.90 4.39 -21.99
C LEU A 151 2.18 5.41 -21.07
N PRO A 152 2.04 6.70 -21.50
CA PRO A 152 3.13 7.69 -21.45
C PRO A 152 3.75 7.81 -20.05
N HIS A 153 4.93 8.42 -19.95
CA HIS A 153 5.72 8.50 -18.71
C HIS A 153 4.99 9.14 -17.52
N ASN A 154 4.33 8.29 -16.73
CA ASN A 154 3.78 8.72 -15.45
C ASN A 154 4.90 9.18 -14.53
N HIS A 155 4.61 10.24 -13.81
CA HIS A 155 5.42 10.86 -12.77
C HIS A 155 4.47 11.25 -11.64
N ASP A 156 5.01 11.61 -10.49
CA ASP A 156 4.19 12.07 -9.38
C ASP A 156 3.44 13.35 -9.74
N LEU A 157 2.16 13.40 -9.33
CA LEU A 157 1.26 14.52 -9.55
C LEU A 157 0.96 15.13 -8.17
N PRO A 158 1.35 16.38 -7.89
CA PRO A 158 1.21 16.93 -6.55
C PRO A 158 -0.26 17.27 -6.24
N GLY A 159 -0.67 17.03 -4.99
CA GLY A 159 -1.99 17.41 -4.47
C GLY A 159 -2.08 18.86 -4.00
N TYR A 160 -0.95 19.53 -3.78
CA TYR A 160 -0.84 20.96 -3.46
C TYR A 160 0.04 21.69 -4.47
N ASP A 161 -0.11 23.01 -4.57
CA ASP A 161 0.81 23.83 -5.36
C ASP A 161 2.20 23.77 -4.72
N ILE A 162 3.19 23.36 -5.51
CA ILE A 162 4.57 23.23 -5.05
C ILE A 162 5.50 24.16 -5.82
N THR A 163 6.57 24.57 -5.13
CA THR A 163 7.72 25.26 -5.72
C THR A 163 8.94 24.38 -5.50
N LEU A 164 9.75 24.14 -6.53
CA LEU A 164 10.87 23.22 -6.47
C LEU A 164 12.22 23.90 -6.17
N ASN A 165 13.15 23.17 -5.55
CA ASN A 165 14.55 23.58 -5.37
C ASN A 165 15.43 23.34 -6.61
N GLY A 166 14.90 22.72 -7.67
CA GLY A 166 15.68 22.36 -8.88
C GLY A 166 16.66 21.20 -8.64
N VAL A 167 16.33 20.27 -7.74
CA VAL A 167 17.13 19.08 -7.50
C VAL A 167 16.97 18.11 -8.67
N ASN A 168 18.08 17.76 -9.30
CA ASN A 168 18.14 16.81 -10.41
C ASN A 168 19.16 15.72 -10.06
N VAL A 169 18.79 14.47 -10.29
CA VAL A 169 19.63 13.30 -9.97
C VAL A 169 20.14 12.67 -11.25
N GLU A 170 21.46 12.49 -11.33
CA GLU A 170 22.11 11.78 -12.42
C GLU A 170 22.13 10.28 -12.19
N THR A 171 21.76 9.50 -13.20
CA THR A 171 21.68 8.04 -13.13
C THR A 171 22.06 7.40 -14.47
N PRO A 172 22.51 6.13 -14.51
CA PRO A 172 22.56 5.37 -15.76
C PRO A 172 21.22 5.48 -16.52
N ASP A 173 21.28 5.60 -17.84
CA ASP A 173 20.11 5.64 -18.71
C ASP A 173 19.89 4.25 -19.32
N PRO A 174 18.99 3.42 -18.72
CA PRO A 174 18.74 2.07 -19.21
C PRO A 174 18.00 2.05 -20.56
N LEU A 175 17.65 3.21 -21.10
CA LEU A 175 16.87 3.37 -22.33
C LEU A 175 17.73 3.86 -23.50
N SER A 176 18.95 4.28 -23.22
CA SER A 176 19.90 4.68 -24.24
C SER A 176 20.47 3.44 -24.95
N PRO A 177 20.65 3.49 -26.28
CA PRO A 177 21.35 2.45 -27.02
C PRO A 177 22.88 2.49 -26.82
N GLN A 178 23.40 3.53 -26.16
CA GLN A 178 24.82 3.65 -25.86
C GLN A 178 25.13 3.04 -24.50
N ASP A 179 26.12 2.15 -24.47
CA ASP A 179 26.68 1.64 -23.22
C ASP A 179 27.17 2.80 -22.35
N ASP A 180 26.95 2.71 -21.03
CA ASP A 180 27.32 3.71 -20.02
C ASP A 180 26.67 5.11 -20.16
N ALA A 181 25.64 5.25 -20.99
CA ALA A 181 24.88 6.50 -21.05
C ALA A 181 24.27 6.87 -19.70
N ARG A 182 24.21 8.18 -19.43
CA ARG A 182 23.65 8.75 -18.19
C ARG A 182 22.66 9.84 -18.53
N THR A 183 21.69 10.04 -17.65
CA THR A 183 20.69 11.11 -17.77
C THR A 183 20.42 11.73 -16.40
N GLU A 184 19.88 12.95 -16.40
CA GLU A 184 19.47 13.65 -15.19
C GLU A 184 17.94 13.74 -15.15
N THR A 185 17.36 13.42 -13.99
CA THR A 185 15.91 13.51 -13.78
C THR A 185 15.59 14.40 -12.59
N GLY A 186 14.67 15.34 -12.76
CA GLY A 186 14.14 16.24 -11.75
C GLY A 186 12.93 15.68 -10.99
N ALA A 187 12.45 16.45 -10.02
CA ALA A 187 11.29 16.08 -9.22
C ALA A 187 9.97 16.32 -9.96
N PHE A 188 9.00 15.42 -9.79
CA PHE A 188 7.64 15.55 -10.37
C PHE A 188 7.61 15.78 -11.89
N VAL A 189 8.60 15.27 -12.62
CA VAL A 189 8.67 15.33 -14.09
C VAL A 189 9.01 13.96 -14.69
N PRO A 190 8.75 13.74 -15.98
CA PRO A 190 9.17 12.53 -16.68
C PRO A 190 10.67 12.23 -16.57
N PHE A 191 11.01 10.94 -16.71
CA PHE A 191 12.40 10.48 -16.68
C PHE A 191 13.25 11.13 -17.79
N GLY A 192 14.41 11.67 -17.41
CA GLY A 192 15.32 12.41 -18.28
C GLY A 192 14.96 13.89 -18.48
N GLU A 193 13.90 14.38 -17.83
CA GLU A 193 13.58 15.81 -17.79
C GLU A 193 14.13 16.44 -16.52
N ARG A 194 14.54 17.71 -16.62
CA ARG A 194 15.10 18.47 -15.51
C ARG A 194 14.10 19.47 -14.96
N THR A 195 14.31 19.85 -13.72
CA THR A 195 13.58 20.95 -13.08
C THR A 195 14.53 22.06 -12.65
N ASP A 196 14.00 23.28 -12.63
CA ASP A 196 14.71 24.48 -12.21
C ASP A 196 14.32 24.90 -10.79
N ARG A 197 15.20 25.67 -10.14
CA ARG A 197 14.89 26.29 -8.86
C ARG A 197 13.77 27.32 -9.04
N GLU A 198 12.87 27.40 -8.07
CA GLU A 198 11.66 28.24 -8.09
C GLU A 198 10.61 27.83 -9.16
N GLN A 199 10.82 26.70 -9.85
CA GLN A 199 9.82 26.16 -10.77
C GLN A 199 8.56 25.79 -9.97
N ARG A 200 7.41 26.30 -10.43
CA ARG A 200 6.10 26.02 -9.84
C ARG A 200 5.40 24.90 -10.58
N ILE A 201 4.83 23.96 -9.83
CA ILE A 201 3.94 22.92 -10.36
C ILE A 201 2.61 23.05 -9.63
N ALA A 202 1.54 23.20 -10.40
CA ALA A 202 0.19 23.35 -9.86
C ALA A 202 -0.33 22.01 -9.31
N ALA A 203 -1.16 22.08 -8.27
CA ALA A 203 -1.92 20.96 -7.76
C ALA A 203 -2.78 20.33 -8.87
N GLN A 204 -2.94 19.01 -8.82
CA GLN A 204 -3.78 18.25 -9.74
C GLN A 204 -4.79 17.39 -8.99
N LEU A 205 -5.85 16.96 -9.69
CA LEU A 205 -6.83 16.01 -9.19
C LEU A 205 -7.34 15.14 -10.35
N PRO A 206 -7.25 13.81 -10.27
CA PRO A 206 -6.61 13.02 -9.20
C PRO A 206 -5.09 13.30 -9.09
N CYS A 207 -4.53 13.10 -7.90
CA CYS A 207 -3.10 13.27 -7.61
C CYS A 207 -2.48 12.01 -6.99
N THR A 208 -1.15 11.97 -6.92
CA THR A 208 -0.41 10.87 -6.30
C THR A 208 -0.04 11.18 -4.86
N ALA A 209 0.37 10.15 -4.12
CA ALA A 209 0.74 10.22 -2.71
C ALA A 209 -0.35 10.86 -1.82
N ALA A 210 -1.61 10.43 -2.00
CA ALA A 210 -2.78 11.11 -1.45
C ALA A 210 -3.86 10.17 -0.94
N VAL A 211 -4.73 10.71 -0.09
CA VAL A 211 -6.06 10.18 0.21
C VAL A 211 -7.09 11.11 -0.42
N MET A 212 -8.01 10.54 -1.19
CA MET A 212 -9.08 11.26 -1.88
C MET A 212 -10.43 10.64 -1.51
N ARG A 213 -11.51 11.36 -1.78
CA ARG A 213 -12.88 10.85 -1.61
C ARG A 213 -13.80 11.28 -2.73
N CYS A 214 -14.85 10.52 -2.98
CA CYS A 214 -15.91 10.82 -3.94
C CYS A 214 -17.25 10.22 -3.47
N ASN A 215 -18.33 10.56 -4.16
CA ASN A 215 -19.59 9.84 -4.03
C ASN A 215 -19.46 8.43 -4.63
N VAL A 216 -20.33 7.50 -4.23
CA VAL A 216 -20.31 6.10 -4.73
C VAL A 216 -20.60 5.96 -6.22
N ASP A 217 -21.02 7.03 -6.89
CA ASP A 217 -21.19 7.09 -8.34
C ASP A 217 -19.99 7.72 -9.08
N GLY A 218 -18.95 8.13 -8.35
CA GLY A 218 -17.74 8.77 -8.87
C GLY A 218 -17.78 10.29 -8.90
N SER A 219 -18.92 10.90 -8.60
CA SER A 219 -19.05 12.37 -8.58
C SER A 219 -18.37 12.99 -7.37
N GLU A 220 -18.09 14.30 -7.44
CA GLU A 220 -17.49 15.08 -6.35
C GLU A 220 -16.17 14.51 -5.83
N LEU A 221 -15.29 14.07 -6.75
CA LEU A 221 -13.92 13.74 -6.38
C LEU A 221 -13.26 14.97 -5.75
N GLU A 222 -12.70 14.79 -4.55
CA GLU A 222 -11.96 15.83 -3.84
C GLU A 222 -10.75 15.24 -3.10
N LEU A 223 -9.71 16.07 -2.95
CA LEU A 223 -8.56 15.75 -2.11
C LEU A 223 -8.97 15.80 -0.63
N VAL A 224 -8.62 14.75 0.12
CA VAL A 224 -8.72 14.74 1.59
C VAL A 224 -7.40 15.22 2.17
N ALA A 225 -6.29 14.56 1.81
CA ALA A 225 -4.96 14.93 2.27
C ALA A 225 -3.86 14.47 1.31
N TRP A 226 -2.68 15.08 1.41
CA TRP A 226 -1.54 14.80 0.54
C TRP A 226 -0.27 14.47 1.33
N GLY A 227 0.74 13.89 0.67
CA GLY A 227 2.03 13.57 1.26
C GLY A 227 2.11 12.21 1.95
N LEU A 228 1.23 11.26 1.61
CA LEU A 228 1.27 9.86 2.05
C LEU A 228 1.86 9.02 0.93
N ARG A 229 3.08 8.47 1.08
CA ARG A 229 3.81 7.81 -0.02
C ARG A 229 3.02 6.64 -0.62
N SER A 230 2.56 5.74 0.23
CA SER A 230 1.81 4.54 -0.13
C SER A 230 0.94 4.14 1.06
N ALA A 231 -0.16 4.87 1.24
CA ALA A 231 -1.20 4.53 2.21
C ALA A 231 -1.88 3.22 1.77
N TYR A 232 -1.27 2.08 2.09
CA TYR A 232 -1.68 0.76 1.61
C TYR A 232 -2.92 0.24 2.35
N GLY A 233 -2.93 0.44 3.68
CA GLY A 233 -4.09 0.20 4.53
C GLY A 233 -4.87 1.50 4.78
N LEU A 234 -6.19 1.45 4.66
CA LEU A 234 -7.09 2.58 4.91
C LEU A 234 -8.36 2.08 5.59
N GLY A 235 -8.82 2.73 6.65
CA GLY A 235 -10.04 2.33 7.35
C GLY A 235 -10.48 3.29 8.45
N PHE A 236 -11.78 3.33 8.72
CA PHE A 236 -12.35 4.13 9.80
C PHE A 236 -12.35 3.38 11.13
N LEU A 237 -12.08 4.12 12.21
CA LEU A 237 -12.44 3.72 13.56
C LEU A 237 -13.95 3.91 13.81
N PRO A 238 -14.54 3.21 14.79
CA PRO A 238 -15.95 3.41 15.16
C PRO A 238 -16.31 4.84 15.57
N ASP A 239 -15.34 5.64 16.00
CA ASP A 239 -15.50 7.05 16.36
C ASP A 239 -15.43 8.01 15.15
N GLY A 240 -15.29 7.49 13.92
CA GLY A 240 -15.25 8.26 12.69
C GLY A 240 -13.87 8.78 12.30
N ARG A 241 -12.81 8.49 13.06
CA ARG A 241 -11.43 8.83 12.63
C ARG A 241 -10.99 7.90 11.50
N LEU A 242 -10.47 8.49 10.42
CA LEU A 242 -9.86 7.77 9.31
C LEU A 242 -8.39 7.47 9.64
N LEU A 243 -7.96 6.22 9.56
CA LEU A 243 -6.57 5.83 9.72
C LEU A 243 -5.97 5.35 8.38
N ALA A 244 -4.69 5.65 8.19
CA ALA A 244 -3.90 5.15 7.07
C ALA A 244 -2.60 4.51 7.57
N ILE A 245 -2.26 3.35 7.02
CA ILE A 245 -0.93 2.75 7.12
C ILE A 245 -0.15 3.13 5.86
N ASP A 246 0.85 3.99 6.03
CA ASP A 246 1.71 4.49 4.97
C ASP A 246 3.04 3.75 4.97
N GLN A 247 3.39 3.10 3.85
CA GLN A 247 4.66 2.39 3.72
C GLN A 247 5.82 3.36 3.44
N GLY A 248 6.88 3.24 4.24
CA GLY A 248 8.03 4.15 4.26
C GLY A 248 8.97 3.99 3.06
N ALA A 249 9.75 5.05 2.78
CA ALA A 249 10.73 5.08 1.70
C ALA A 249 11.83 4.01 1.82
N ASP A 250 12.40 3.59 0.68
CA ASP A 250 13.37 2.49 0.63
C ASP A 250 14.77 2.98 0.24
N ASP A 251 15.80 2.21 0.61
CA ASP A 251 17.19 2.45 0.21
C ASP A 251 17.43 1.86 -1.19
N ARG A 252 16.77 2.46 -2.18
CA ARG A 252 16.79 2.01 -3.59
C ARG A 252 16.52 3.15 -4.57
N GLY A 253 16.79 2.85 -5.84
CA GLY A 253 16.59 3.79 -6.95
C GLY A 253 17.63 4.90 -6.96
N SER A 254 17.30 6.00 -7.64
CA SER A 254 18.27 7.08 -7.86
C SER A 254 18.25 8.13 -6.73
N ARG A 255 17.18 8.21 -5.93
CA ARG A 255 17.10 9.04 -4.71
C ARG A 255 16.72 8.14 -3.51
N PRO A 256 17.66 7.34 -2.99
CA PRO A 256 17.39 6.39 -1.92
C PRO A 256 17.17 7.07 -0.56
N VAL A 257 16.48 6.38 0.33
CA VAL A 257 16.21 6.82 1.71
C VAL A 257 16.45 5.64 2.64
N GLY A 258 17.40 5.79 3.58
CA GLY A 258 17.71 4.73 4.53
C GLY A 258 16.68 4.65 5.66
N ASN A 259 16.44 3.46 6.21
CA ASN A 259 15.78 3.23 7.50
C ASN A 259 14.44 3.96 7.73
N ALA A 260 13.66 4.26 6.68
CA ALA A 260 12.36 4.87 6.88
C ALA A 260 11.38 3.81 7.44
N PRO A 261 10.65 4.11 8.54
CA PRO A 261 9.64 3.20 9.06
C PRO A 261 8.37 3.27 8.20
N ASP A 262 7.55 2.23 8.29
CA ASP A 262 6.14 2.36 7.97
C ASP A 262 5.42 3.11 9.10
N MET A 263 4.36 3.84 8.77
CA MET A 263 3.73 4.79 9.70
C MET A 263 2.22 4.62 9.74
N LEU A 264 1.66 4.69 10.95
CA LEU A 264 0.23 4.79 11.16
C LEU A 264 -0.15 6.25 11.39
N PHE A 265 -1.01 6.79 10.52
CA PHE A 265 -1.52 8.15 10.61
C PHE A 265 -3.01 8.18 10.88
N GLU A 266 -3.44 9.25 11.56
CA GLU A 266 -4.83 9.70 11.51
C GLU A 266 -4.96 10.70 10.36
N VAL A 267 -5.78 10.38 9.36
CA VAL A 267 -5.97 11.18 8.15
C VAL A 267 -6.95 12.33 8.41
N ARG A 268 -6.50 13.57 8.19
CA ARG A 268 -7.32 14.78 8.39
C ARG A 268 -7.43 15.60 7.12
N LYS A 269 -8.61 16.17 6.88
CA LYS A 269 -8.87 17.01 5.71
C LYS A 269 -7.91 18.23 5.70
N GLY A 270 -7.23 18.44 4.57
CA GLY A 270 -6.29 19.55 4.36
C GLY A 270 -4.92 19.37 5.02
N ALA A 271 -4.63 18.21 5.60
CA ALA A 271 -3.33 17.93 6.19
C ALA A 271 -2.26 17.59 5.12
N TRP A 272 -0.99 17.72 5.50
CA TRP A 272 0.16 17.22 4.74
C TRP A 272 0.92 16.20 5.59
N TYR A 273 1.31 15.08 5.00
CA TYR A 273 2.01 13.98 5.71
C TYR A 273 3.50 13.90 5.40
N GLY A 274 4.04 14.93 4.73
CA GLY A 274 5.48 15.16 4.67
C GLY A 274 6.18 14.64 3.43
N TRP A 275 5.69 13.59 2.78
CA TRP A 275 6.29 13.12 1.53
C TRP A 275 6.26 14.24 0.46
N PRO A 276 7.35 14.45 -0.31
CA PRO A 276 8.55 13.61 -0.44
C PRO A 276 9.77 14.04 0.41
N ASP A 277 9.61 15.03 1.30
CA ASP A 277 10.73 15.69 1.99
C ASP A 277 10.80 15.43 3.49
N PHE A 278 9.79 14.79 4.05
CA PHE A 278 9.74 14.36 5.44
C PHE A 278 9.26 12.92 5.53
N ILE A 279 9.78 12.21 6.53
CA ILE A 279 9.34 10.88 6.94
C ILE A 279 8.50 11.08 8.20
N GLY A 280 7.20 11.22 8.02
CA GLY A 280 6.31 11.78 9.04
C GLY A 280 6.66 13.25 9.28
N ASP A 281 6.95 13.62 10.52
CA ASP A 281 7.33 14.97 10.92
C ASP A 281 8.85 15.23 10.95
N VAL A 282 9.66 14.25 10.53
CA VAL A 282 11.13 14.34 10.55
C VAL A 282 11.66 14.61 9.14
N PRO A 283 12.51 15.63 8.94
CA PRO A 283 13.16 15.89 7.66
C PRO A 283 13.87 14.67 7.08
N ILE A 284 13.73 14.44 5.77
CA ILE A 284 14.43 13.38 5.05
C ILE A 284 15.97 13.54 5.09
N THR A 285 16.45 14.74 5.41
CA THR A 285 17.88 15.08 5.57
C THR A 285 18.44 14.71 6.95
N ASP A 286 17.61 14.23 7.89
CA ASP A 286 18.07 13.76 9.21
C ASP A 286 19.00 12.54 9.02
N LEU A 287 20.09 12.48 9.79
CA LEU A 287 21.12 11.43 9.68
C LEU A 287 20.55 10.01 9.86
N ARG A 288 19.41 9.85 10.56
CA ARG A 288 18.76 8.54 10.70
C ARG A 288 18.29 7.95 9.36
N TYR A 289 18.04 8.79 8.36
CA TYR A 289 17.58 8.39 7.04
C TYR A 289 18.68 8.38 5.98
N GLN A 290 19.94 8.44 6.42
CA GLN A 290 21.09 8.32 5.53
C GLN A 290 21.06 6.95 4.84
N PRO A 291 20.99 6.90 3.50
CA PRO A 291 21.04 5.65 2.74
C PRO A 291 22.46 5.08 2.70
N GLU A 292 22.57 3.76 2.56
CA GLU A 292 23.82 3.05 2.27
C GLU A 292 24.09 2.99 0.76
N ARG A 293 23.03 2.98 -0.07
CA ARG A 293 23.15 2.70 -1.52
C ARG A 293 23.16 3.94 -2.41
N GLY A 294 23.32 5.13 -1.83
CA GLY A 294 23.44 6.36 -2.61
C GLY A 294 23.70 7.60 -1.79
N ALA A 295 23.55 8.76 -2.42
CA ALA A 295 23.72 10.04 -1.77
C ALA A 295 22.55 10.33 -0.81
N ALA A 296 22.84 11.02 0.28
CA ALA A 296 21.81 11.49 1.20
C ALA A 296 20.82 12.43 0.47
N PRO A 297 19.50 12.23 0.64
CA PRO A 297 18.50 13.05 -0.03
C PRO A 297 18.51 14.48 0.52
N THR A 298 18.20 15.43 -0.36
CA THR A 298 17.99 16.86 -0.03
C THR A 298 16.55 17.24 -0.34
N PHE A 299 16.05 18.35 0.22
CA PHE A 299 14.67 18.78 -0.01
C PHE A 299 14.39 19.11 -1.48
N LEU A 300 13.33 18.53 -2.02
CA LEU A 300 12.83 18.80 -3.36
C LEU A 300 11.99 20.08 -3.41
N LEU A 301 11.22 20.35 -2.35
CA LEU A 301 10.33 21.50 -2.28
C LEU A 301 11.03 22.71 -1.62
N ALA A 302 10.80 23.88 -2.19
CA ALA A 302 11.29 25.18 -1.72
C ALA A 302 10.26 25.92 -0.84
N ASN A 303 8.98 25.53 -0.90
CA ASN A 303 7.87 26.26 -0.29
C ASN A 303 7.22 25.52 0.91
N HIS A 304 7.97 24.75 1.70
CA HIS A 304 7.42 24.08 2.90
C HIS A 304 6.69 25.05 3.85
N ASN A 305 7.14 26.31 3.93
CA ASN A 305 6.51 27.35 4.73
C ASN A 305 5.12 27.80 4.24
N GLN A 306 4.72 27.40 3.03
CA GLN A 306 3.41 27.65 2.44
C GLN A 306 2.51 26.41 2.49
N LEU A 307 3.06 25.26 2.86
CA LEU A 307 2.31 24.02 3.05
C LEU A 307 1.85 23.91 4.52
N PRO A 308 0.79 23.13 4.80
CA PRO A 308 0.52 22.69 6.16
C PRO A 308 1.78 22.01 6.76
N PRO A 309 2.05 22.15 8.07
CA PRO A 309 3.14 21.41 8.68
C PRO A 309 2.93 19.89 8.54
N PRO A 310 4.00 19.10 8.37
CA PRO A 310 3.86 17.65 8.25
C PRO A 310 3.29 17.04 9.53
N GLU A 311 2.32 16.15 9.35
CA GLU A 311 1.67 15.48 10.46
C GLU A 311 2.55 14.42 11.11
N ARG A 312 2.47 14.32 12.44
CA ARG A 312 3.21 13.32 13.22
C ARG A 312 2.49 11.98 13.17
N PRO A 313 3.21 10.86 12.93
CA PRO A 313 2.61 9.53 13.00
C PRO A 313 2.14 9.22 14.42
N ARG A 314 1.02 8.49 14.51
CA ARG A 314 0.52 7.93 15.78
C ARG A 314 1.43 6.82 16.28
N LEU A 315 1.98 6.04 15.34
CA LEU A 315 2.89 4.93 15.59
C LEU A 315 3.82 4.76 14.38
N CYS A 316 5.08 4.45 14.64
CA CYS A 316 6.02 3.96 13.61
C CYS A 316 6.21 2.45 13.81
N PHE A 317 6.04 1.68 12.76
CA PHE A 317 6.41 0.26 12.75
C PHE A 317 7.92 0.11 12.58
N PRO A 318 8.51 -1.03 12.99
CA PRO A 318 9.93 -1.27 12.72
C PRO A 318 10.24 -1.17 11.21
N PRO A 319 11.40 -0.62 10.81
CA PRO A 319 11.76 -0.49 9.40
C PRO A 319 11.67 -1.81 8.64
N HIS A 320 11.27 -1.72 7.37
CA HIS A 320 11.19 -2.84 6.42
C HIS A 320 10.21 -3.96 6.82
N THR A 321 9.31 -3.73 7.78
CA THR A 321 8.27 -4.70 8.13
C THR A 321 7.12 -4.74 7.12
N ALA A 322 7.03 -3.74 6.23
CA ALA A 322 6.01 -3.60 5.20
C ALA A 322 4.60 -3.74 5.80
N ALA A 323 4.28 -2.88 6.74
CA ALA A 323 2.94 -2.79 7.32
C ALA A 323 1.93 -2.58 6.18
N ALA A 324 0.94 -3.47 6.12
CA ALA A 324 0.00 -3.53 5.01
C ALA A 324 -1.38 -3.06 5.48
N LYS A 325 -2.34 -3.98 5.62
CA LYS A 325 -3.71 -3.66 6.01
C LYS A 325 -3.96 -3.97 7.47
N PHE A 326 -5.01 -3.34 7.99
CA PHE A 326 -5.46 -3.54 9.36
C PHE A 326 -6.96 -3.83 9.42
N ALA A 327 -7.38 -4.39 10.56
CA ALA A 327 -8.77 -4.49 10.97
C ALA A 327 -8.92 -3.94 12.38
N VAL A 328 -10.05 -3.27 12.63
CA VAL A 328 -10.47 -2.89 13.98
C VAL A 328 -11.20 -4.07 14.59
N ALA A 329 -10.80 -4.46 15.80
CA ALA A 329 -11.52 -5.46 16.55
C ALA A 329 -12.89 -4.91 17.00
N PRO A 330 -13.98 -5.63 16.70
CA PRO A 330 -15.31 -5.22 17.10
C PRO A 330 -15.53 -5.36 18.61
N GLU A 331 -16.60 -4.77 19.12
CA GLU A 331 -16.98 -4.82 20.54
C GLU A 331 -17.09 -6.26 21.09
N SER A 332 -17.48 -7.22 20.24
CA SER A 332 -17.57 -8.64 20.58
C SER A 332 -16.22 -9.33 20.79
N ALA A 333 -15.09 -8.71 20.41
CA ALA A 333 -13.74 -9.25 20.61
C ALA A 333 -13.25 -9.13 22.07
N ALA A 334 -14.17 -8.91 23.01
CA ALA A 334 -13.95 -8.84 24.45
C ALA A 334 -12.81 -7.86 24.80
N ARG A 335 -11.73 -8.37 25.40
CA ARG A 335 -10.62 -7.54 25.88
C ARG A 335 -9.93 -6.73 24.78
N TRP A 336 -10.07 -7.10 23.50
CA TRP A 336 -9.46 -6.40 22.38
C TRP A 336 -10.43 -5.49 21.61
N ALA A 337 -11.64 -5.26 22.11
CA ALA A 337 -12.58 -4.32 21.50
C ALA A 337 -11.92 -2.96 21.20
N GLY A 338 -12.04 -2.50 19.94
CA GLY A 338 -11.47 -1.25 19.45
C GLY A 338 -9.98 -1.30 19.07
N HIS A 339 -9.25 -2.38 19.40
CA HIS A 339 -7.83 -2.49 19.03
C HIS A 339 -7.64 -2.73 17.54
N LEU A 340 -6.48 -2.35 17.01
CA LEU A 340 -6.13 -2.62 15.61
C LEU A 340 -5.29 -3.90 15.52
N PHE A 341 -5.54 -4.69 14.51
CA PHE A 341 -4.71 -5.82 14.12
C PHE A 341 -4.12 -5.49 12.75
N VAL A 342 -2.80 -5.58 12.62
CA VAL A 342 -2.08 -5.13 11.43
C VAL A 342 -1.25 -6.27 10.85
N ALA A 343 -1.39 -6.51 9.55
CA ALA A 343 -0.56 -7.43 8.80
C ALA A 343 0.80 -6.77 8.49
N LEU A 344 1.90 -7.43 8.86
CA LEU A 344 3.26 -7.02 8.49
C LEU A 344 3.77 -7.97 7.40
N PHE A 345 3.77 -7.51 6.15
CA PHE A 345 4.11 -8.34 4.99
C PHE A 345 5.55 -8.85 5.04
N GLY A 346 6.45 -8.06 5.62
CA GLY A 346 7.87 -8.37 5.80
C GLY A 346 8.77 -7.80 4.71
N ASP A 347 10.07 -7.86 4.96
CA ASP A 347 11.09 -7.25 4.11
C ASP A 347 11.12 -7.81 2.69
N GLU A 348 11.53 -6.99 1.74
CA GLU A 348 11.80 -7.41 0.36
C GLU A 348 13.30 -7.27 0.06
N VAL A 349 14.12 -7.60 1.05
CA VAL A 349 15.58 -7.57 0.92
C VAL A 349 16.02 -8.61 -0.13
N PRO A 350 16.99 -8.28 -1.00
CA PRO A 350 17.79 -7.06 -0.98
C PRO A 350 17.25 -5.90 -1.82
N MET A 351 16.04 -5.96 -2.37
CA MET A 351 15.51 -4.87 -3.21
C MET A 351 15.25 -3.58 -2.40
N THR A 352 14.63 -3.70 -1.23
CA THR A 352 14.17 -2.53 -0.43
C THR A 352 15.20 -2.01 0.56
N ALA A 353 16.18 -2.84 0.94
CA ALA A 353 17.22 -2.48 1.90
C ALA A 353 18.47 -3.37 1.73
N PRO A 354 19.62 -2.99 2.33
CA PRO A 354 20.78 -3.86 2.49
C PRO A 354 20.43 -5.20 3.15
N SER A 355 21.27 -6.22 2.93
CA SER A 355 21.06 -7.56 3.49
C SER A 355 21.01 -7.53 5.01
N GLY A 356 20.00 -8.18 5.59
CA GLY A 356 19.74 -8.17 7.03
C GLY A 356 18.89 -9.36 7.49
N PRO A 357 18.55 -9.43 8.79
CA PRO A 357 17.63 -10.45 9.29
C PRO A 357 16.24 -10.27 8.67
N ARG A 358 15.50 -11.39 8.54
CA ARG A 358 14.09 -11.34 8.13
C ARG A 358 13.28 -10.62 9.20
N VAL A 359 12.46 -9.65 8.79
CA VAL A 359 11.55 -8.88 9.64
C VAL A 359 10.11 -8.92 9.09
N GLY A 360 9.14 -8.50 9.90
CA GLY A 360 7.71 -8.58 9.59
C GLY A 360 7.21 -10.02 9.61
N ARG A 361 6.53 -10.46 8.53
CA ARG A 361 5.95 -11.83 8.38
C ARG A 361 5.12 -12.26 9.59
N SER A 362 4.36 -11.31 10.12
CA SER A 362 3.67 -11.44 11.40
C SER A 362 2.41 -10.59 11.42
N VAL A 363 1.57 -10.80 12.43
CA VAL A 363 0.47 -9.90 12.77
C VAL A 363 0.76 -9.28 14.13
N VAL A 364 0.53 -7.98 14.22
CA VAL A 364 0.70 -7.18 15.43
C VAL A 364 -0.63 -6.57 15.87
N ARG A 365 -0.75 -6.28 17.16
CA ARG A 365 -1.88 -5.55 17.75
C ARG A 365 -1.43 -4.15 18.13
N VAL A 366 -2.22 -3.14 17.79
CA VAL A 366 -2.03 -1.75 18.23
C VAL A 366 -3.15 -1.38 19.19
N ASP A 367 -2.78 -0.79 20.34
CA ASP A 367 -3.70 -0.23 21.31
C ASP A 367 -3.96 1.24 20.98
N PRO A 368 -5.17 1.64 20.55
CA PRO A 368 -5.43 3.03 20.17
C PRO A 368 -5.50 4.01 21.35
N SER A 369 -5.49 3.54 22.60
CA SER A 369 -5.51 4.41 23.78
C SER A 369 -4.17 5.12 24.02
N ASP A 370 -3.06 4.45 23.68
CA ASP A 370 -1.70 4.97 23.83
C ASP A 370 -0.82 4.75 22.58
N TRP A 371 -1.39 4.17 21.52
CA TRP A 371 -0.74 3.77 20.27
C TRP A 371 0.40 2.76 20.45
N SER A 372 0.39 1.96 21.52
CA SER A 372 1.42 0.95 21.76
C SER A 372 1.29 -0.26 20.83
N LEU A 373 2.45 -0.76 20.39
CA LEU A 373 2.57 -1.89 19.47
C LEU A 373 2.90 -3.19 20.24
N HIS A 374 2.15 -4.25 19.98
CA HIS A 374 2.26 -5.54 20.66
C HIS A 374 2.35 -6.69 19.67
N PRO A 375 3.26 -7.66 19.85
CA PRO A 375 3.23 -8.91 19.09
C PRO A 375 1.89 -9.63 19.26
N PHE A 376 1.37 -10.24 18.19
CA PHE A 376 0.13 -11.02 18.24
C PHE A 376 0.27 -12.41 17.63
N VAL A 377 0.64 -12.51 16.35
CA VAL A 377 1.06 -13.75 15.68
C VAL A 377 2.49 -13.53 15.17
N PRO A 378 3.52 -13.88 15.96
CA PRO A 378 4.90 -13.52 15.65
C PRO A 378 5.56 -14.42 14.59
N GLU A 379 5.02 -15.62 14.33
CA GLU A 379 5.61 -16.63 13.44
C GLU A 379 4.54 -17.51 12.78
N GLY A 380 4.94 -18.33 11.80
CA GLY A 380 4.08 -19.30 11.12
C GLY A 380 3.40 -18.79 9.84
N LEU A 381 3.59 -17.51 9.51
CA LEU A 381 3.09 -16.88 8.29
C LEU A 381 4.25 -16.67 7.30
N LEU A 382 3.95 -16.63 6.00
CA LEU A 382 4.94 -16.31 4.97
C LEU A 382 4.97 -14.80 4.71
N ARG A 383 3.84 -14.21 4.34
CA ARG A 383 3.68 -12.82 3.92
C ARG A 383 2.24 -12.35 4.20
N PRO A 384 1.82 -12.14 5.47
CA PRO A 384 0.47 -11.68 5.76
C PRO A 384 0.25 -10.29 5.15
N ILE A 385 -0.87 -10.11 4.45
CA ILE A 385 -1.14 -8.89 3.67
C ILE A 385 -2.47 -8.25 4.04
N ASP A 386 -3.42 -9.04 4.54
CA ASP A 386 -4.71 -8.54 5.02
C ASP A 386 -5.17 -9.30 6.28
N VAL A 387 -5.97 -8.61 7.08
CA VAL A 387 -6.60 -9.17 8.28
C VAL A 387 -8.03 -8.67 8.38
N ARG A 388 -8.96 -9.54 8.78
CA ARG A 388 -10.38 -9.20 8.92
C ARG A 388 -11.01 -9.94 10.09
N PHE A 389 -11.97 -9.30 10.75
CA PHE A 389 -12.92 -9.99 11.61
C PHE A 389 -14.13 -10.41 10.78
N ASN A 390 -14.79 -11.51 11.14
CA ASN A 390 -16.13 -11.79 10.62
C ASN A 390 -17.14 -10.74 11.11
N SER A 391 -18.31 -10.71 10.48
CA SER A 391 -19.44 -9.86 10.86
C SER A 391 -19.91 -10.05 12.31
N LEU A 392 -19.84 -11.29 12.82
CA LEU A 392 -20.15 -11.61 14.23
C LEU A 392 -19.05 -11.19 15.21
N GLY A 393 -17.88 -10.83 14.69
CA GLY A 393 -16.79 -10.21 15.42
C GLY A 393 -16.11 -11.09 16.47
N ASN A 394 -16.23 -12.41 16.36
CA ASN A 394 -15.65 -13.36 17.31
C ASN A 394 -14.44 -14.12 16.74
N GLU A 395 -14.18 -14.02 15.44
CA GLU A 395 -13.08 -14.71 14.76
C GLU A 395 -12.25 -13.72 13.94
N LEU A 396 -10.93 -13.83 14.05
CA LEU A 396 -9.97 -13.10 13.24
C LEU A 396 -9.43 -14.01 12.14
N TYR A 397 -9.37 -13.49 10.92
CA TYR A 397 -8.82 -14.15 9.75
C TYR A 397 -7.62 -13.38 9.22
N ILE A 398 -6.62 -14.12 8.74
CA ILE A 398 -5.36 -13.59 8.25
C ILE A 398 -5.16 -14.12 6.83
N LEU A 399 -5.09 -13.20 5.86
CA LEU A 399 -4.77 -13.51 4.48
C LEU A 399 -3.26 -13.44 4.29
N ASP A 400 -2.67 -14.55 3.88
CA ASP A 400 -1.25 -14.71 3.59
C ASP A 400 -1.05 -14.70 2.07
N PHE A 401 -0.24 -13.77 1.58
CA PHE A 401 0.10 -13.62 0.18
C PHE A 401 0.87 -14.84 -0.37
N GLY A 402 1.57 -15.56 0.51
CA GLY A 402 2.32 -16.76 0.17
C GLY A 402 3.80 -16.50 -0.08
N HIS A 403 4.42 -17.37 -0.90
CA HIS A 403 5.84 -17.33 -1.20
C HIS A 403 6.17 -16.25 -2.23
N PHE A 404 6.89 -15.24 -1.75
CA PHE A 404 7.40 -14.11 -2.52
C PHE A 404 8.69 -13.64 -1.85
N GLU A 405 9.81 -13.73 -2.56
CA GLU A 405 11.14 -13.36 -2.06
C GLU A 405 11.92 -12.67 -3.18
N MET A 406 12.71 -11.66 -2.81
CA MET A 406 13.64 -11.00 -3.71
C MET A 406 14.97 -11.74 -3.72
N LEU A 407 15.54 -11.93 -4.91
CA LEU A 407 16.86 -12.53 -5.09
C LEU A 407 17.93 -11.44 -5.26
N ASP A 408 19.19 -11.79 -4.98
CA ASP A 408 20.33 -10.86 -5.08
C ASP A 408 20.54 -10.27 -6.48
N ASN A 409 20.05 -10.96 -7.52
CA ASN A 409 20.12 -10.50 -8.90
C ASN A 409 18.92 -9.62 -9.31
N GLY A 410 18.09 -9.17 -8.36
CA GLY A 410 16.89 -8.38 -8.60
C GLY A 410 15.70 -9.17 -9.14
N ALA A 411 15.84 -10.49 -9.35
CA ALA A 411 14.73 -11.33 -9.78
C ALA A 411 13.79 -11.65 -8.61
N VAL A 412 12.51 -11.83 -8.92
CA VAL A 412 11.49 -12.25 -7.94
C VAL A 412 11.39 -13.77 -7.94
N ASN A 413 11.66 -14.40 -6.80
CA ASN A 413 11.31 -15.79 -6.55
C ASN A 413 9.95 -15.86 -5.87
N ALA A 414 8.90 -16.09 -6.66
CA ALA A 414 7.54 -16.19 -6.17
C ALA A 414 6.88 -17.47 -6.69
N LYS A 415 5.98 -18.04 -5.88
CA LYS A 415 5.25 -19.27 -6.21
C LYS A 415 3.75 -18.99 -6.26
N ALA A 416 3.15 -19.12 -7.45
CA ALA A 416 1.71 -19.12 -7.59
C ALA A 416 1.05 -20.19 -6.70
N ASN A 417 -0.20 -19.99 -6.31
CA ASN A 417 -0.97 -20.93 -5.47
C ASN A 417 -0.30 -21.26 -4.12
N SER A 418 0.52 -20.36 -3.57
CA SER A 418 1.13 -20.53 -2.24
C SER A 418 0.45 -19.71 -1.16
N GLY A 419 -0.45 -18.81 -1.53
CA GLY A 419 -1.24 -17.98 -0.62
C GLY A 419 -2.28 -18.80 0.13
N LYS A 420 -2.62 -18.35 1.33
CA LYS A 420 -3.50 -19.06 2.27
C LYS A 420 -4.41 -18.10 3.02
N LEU A 421 -5.57 -18.59 3.40
CA LEU A 421 -6.46 -17.94 4.36
C LEU A 421 -6.44 -18.73 5.67
N TRP A 422 -6.06 -18.06 6.74
CA TRP A 422 -5.96 -18.63 8.08
C TRP A 422 -7.07 -18.09 8.97
N ARG A 423 -7.59 -18.92 9.86
CA ARG A 423 -8.36 -18.51 11.04
C ARG A 423 -7.45 -18.55 12.26
N TYR A 424 -7.44 -17.45 13.02
CA TYR A 424 -6.79 -17.39 14.31
C TYR A 424 -7.67 -18.05 15.39
N ARG A 425 -7.09 -18.96 16.16
CA ARG A 425 -7.68 -19.54 17.36
C ARG A 425 -6.89 -19.11 18.59
N SER A 426 -7.57 -18.44 19.52
CA SER A 426 -6.98 -18.13 20.84
C SER A 426 -6.53 -19.44 21.51
N PRO A 427 -5.33 -19.47 22.12
CA PRO A 427 -4.93 -20.58 22.98
C PRO A 427 -5.99 -20.77 24.08
N ALA A 428 -6.35 -22.03 24.34
CA ALA A 428 -7.32 -22.41 25.37
C ALA A 428 -6.86 -22.03 26.79
#